data_AF-A0A2D5VHD4-F1
#
_entry.id   AF-A0A2D5VHD4-F1
#
_cell.length_a   1.000
_cell.length_b   1.000
_cell.length_c   1.000
_cell.angle_alpha   90.00
_cell.angle_beta   90.00
_cell.angle_gamma   90.00
#
_symmetry.space_group_name_H-M   'P 1'
#
loop_
_entity.id
_entity.type
_entity.pdbx_description
1 polymer ?
#
loop_
_entity_poly.entity_id
_entity_poly.type
_entity_poly.pdbx_seq_one_letter_code
_entity_poly.pdbx_strand_id
1 'polypeptide(L)'
;MWMGDFSSPSHEWIELYNTTDQPIDLSGWRLARQKSKQEVPMLTIPTGTVPALAYFLISNNGTKDCNLAVIPDLVDTSVTLTNTQLQIKLYDVAGRLIDTADDGVGKPMAGDNAQKKSMVRRLNDRSPIDGQLPLAWRTAEQQTGWEPGAKEFGTPTNSRTNQQKPPIGLKPQLKGSIRFSELMWMGDFSSNRYQWIELYNTTNQAVDIQGWVIRSNTDTDLVRINQPSTIPPDDYFLIANTEQSDLEVIPDLIIPFHLPNIDLQLKLYAGQVLIDVADDGRGRPFAGNDVHKRSMVRRLEIEDGTKPEAWFTANAQTGWKTGSQSFGTPSGHASPVQILFFTAEASTQDVYLQWEISKLIEDWTINFNIYRNHQLSDSATYSQPIKINAGPIPVVSEIIRYQFKDLVSVQNQICRYQLEAVSRHPISQSERSIILHTIYLRQTPVPVKPKPRLATLWSHVKRLAH
;
A
#
# COMPACT_ATOMS: atom_id res chain seq x y z
N MET A 1 -9.97 23.71 -1.61
CA MET A 1 -9.94 24.37 -0.28
C MET A 1 -11.35 24.50 0.28
N TRP A 2 -11.66 23.77 1.35
CA TRP A 2 -13.03 23.61 1.88
C TRP A 2 -13.43 24.60 2.98
N MET A 3 -12.52 25.47 3.40
CA MET A 3 -12.67 26.34 4.57
C MET A 3 -12.60 27.84 4.26
N GLY A 4 -12.54 28.19 2.97
CA GLY A 4 -12.17 29.52 2.51
C GLY A 4 -10.76 29.95 2.94
N ASP A 5 -10.45 31.23 2.80
CA ASP A 5 -9.17 31.82 3.19
C ASP A 5 -9.30 32.60 4.52
N PHE A 6 -8.27 33.37 4.91
CA PHE A 6 -8.34 34.17 6.16
C PHE A 6 -9.30 35.36 6.08
N SER A 7 -9.66 35.80 4.87
CA SER A 7 -10.54 36.96 4.66
C SER A 7 -12.02 36.55 4.58
N SER A 8 -12.34 35.38 4.02
CA SER A 8 -13.71 34.89 3.94
C SER A 8 -13.79 33.36 3.89
N PRO A 9 -14.77 32.75 4.59
CA PRO A 9 -15.07 31.33 4.45
C PRO A 9 -15.65 30.98 3.07
N SER A 10 -16.10 31.95 2.28
CA SER A 10 -16.65 31.69 0.93
C SER A 10 -15.57 31.51 -0.13
N HIS A 11 -14.30 31.81 0.15
CA HIS A 11 -13.20 31.73 -0.82
C HIS A 11 -12.74 30.29 -1.06
N GLU A 12 -13.71 29.46 -1.46
CA GLU A 12 -13.57 28.04 -1.66
C GLU A 12 -13.26 27.72 -3.12
N TRP A 13 -12.56 26.62 -3.31
CA TRP A 13 -12.24 26.13 -4.64
C TRP A 13 -12.06 24.62 -4.66
N ILE A 14 -12.28 24.06 -5.84
CA ILE A 14 -12.06 22.66 -6.19
C ILE A 14 -11.10 22.67 -7.38
N GLU A 15 -10.14 21.77 -7.35
CA GLU A 15 -9.21 21.55 -8.45
C GLU A 15 -9.39 20.12 -8.95
N LEU A 16 -9.62 19.96 -10.25
CA LEU A 16 -9.72 18.66 -10.90
C LEU A 16 -8.40 18.35 -11.61
N TYR A 17 -7.84 17.17 -11.42
CA TYR A 17 -6.62 16.74 -12.10
C TYR A 17 -6.94 15.69 -13.16
N ASN A 18 -6.48 15.91 -14.39
CA ASN A 18 -6.55 14.92 -15.44
C ASN A 18 -5.41 13.91 -15.29
N THR A 19 -5.74 12.69 -14.88
CA THR A 19 -4.77 11.60 -14.72
C THR A 19 -4.39 10.91 -16.02
N THR A 20 -5.05 11.26 -17.14
CA THR A 20 -4.79 10.65 -18.45
C THR A 20 -3.73 11.43 -19.23
N ASP A 21 -3.18 10.77 -20.25
CA ASP A 21 -2.22 11.33 -21.19
C ASP A 21 -2.88 12.07 -22.37
N GLN A 22 -4.20 12.22 -22.35
CA GLN A 22 -4.99 12.94 -23.36
C GLN A 22 -5.83 14.05 -22.74
N PRO A 23 -6.15 15.13 -23.48
CA PRO A 23 -7.09 16.13 -23.00
C PRO A 23 -8.49 15.55 -22.77
N ILE A 24 -9.16 15.97 -21.70
CA ILE A 24 -10.55 15.60 -21.38
C ILE A 24 -11.46 16.82 -21.54
N ASP A 25 -12.53 16.67 -22.30
CA ASP A 25 -13.63 17.64 -22.34
C ASP A 25 -14.54 17.45 -21.11
N LEU A 26 -14.62 18.49 -20.28
CA LEU A 26 -15.42 18.56 -19.06
C LEU A 26 -16.79 19.21 -19.31
N SER A 27 -17.11 19.60 -20.55
CA SER A 27 -18.39 20.22 -20.88
C SER A 27 -19.55 19.29 -20.50
N GLY A 28 -20.47 19.79 -19.67
CA GLY A 28 -21.61 19.03 -19.15
C GLY A 28 -21.29 18.08 -17.99
N TRP A 29 -20.03 17.97 -17.54
CA TRP A 29 -19.70 17.22 -16.33
C TRP A 29 -20.30 17.88 -15.10
N ARG A 30 -20.59 17.07 -14.08
CA ARG A 30 -21.38 17.51 -12.91
C ARG A 30 -20.62 17.23 -11.63
N LEU A 31 -20.66 18.20 -10.72
CA LEU A 31 -20.29 18.01 -9.33
C LEU A 31 -21.57 17.90 -8.50
N ALA A 32 -21.62 16.89 -7.64
CA ALA A 32 -22.60 16.76 -6.59
C ALA A 32 -21.92 16.84 -5.22
N ARG A 33 -22.70 17.18 -4.20
CA ARG A 33 -22.23 17.25 -2.82
C ARG A 33 -23.18 16.51 -1.89
N GLN A 34 -22.69 16.14 -0.73
CA GLN A 34 -23.55 15.66 0.34
C GLN A 34 -24.19 16.84 1.11
N LYS A 35 -25.51 16.74 1.36
CA LYS A 35 -26.27 17.58 2.27
C LYS A 35 -27.23 16.71 3.06
N SER A 36 -27.14 16.74 4.39
CA SER A 36 -27.99 15.91 5.27
C SER A 36 -27.96 14.41 4.93
N LYS A 37 -26.77 13.86 4.65
CA LYS A 37 -26.55 12.47 4.22
C LYS A 37 -27.22 12.08 2.90
N GLN A 38 -27.64 13.05 2.11
CA GLN A 38 -28.16 12.84 0.76
C GLN A 38 -27.30 13.57 -0.26
N GLU A 39 -27.15 12.97 -1.43
CA GLU A 39 -26.48 13.59 -2.55
C GLU A 39 -27.40 14.64 -3.21
N VAL A 40 -26.87 15.85 -3.39
CA VAL A 40 -27.57 16.94 -4.07
C VAL A 40 -26.66 17.54 -5.16
N PRO A 41 -27.22 18.00 -6.29
CA PRO A 41 -26.43 18.70 -7.30
C PRO A 41 -25.73 19.93 -6.71
N MET A 42 -24.48 20.16 -7.12
CA MET A 42 -23.72 21.35 -6.76
C MET A 42 -23.50 22.25 -7.98
N LEU A 43 -22.86 21.72 -9.02
CA LEU A 43 -22.45 22.49 -10.20
C LEU A 43 -22.52 21.61 -11.45
N THR A 44 -22.85 22.21 -12.60
CA THR A 44 -22.60 21.62 -13.93
C THR A 44 -21.60 22.50 -14.64
N ILE A 45 -20.50 21.92 -15.11
CA ILE A 45 -19.46 22.64 -15.86
C ILE A 45 -20.04 22.96 -17.23
N PRO A 46 -20.27 24.25 -17.58
CA PRO A 46 -20.95 24.59 -18.83
C PRO A 46 -20.08 24.24 -20.04
N THR A 47 -18.80 24.58 -19.97
CA THR A 47 -17.77 24.28 -20.97
C THR A 47 -16.40 24.21 -20.31
N GLY A 48 -15.50 23.40 -20.83
CA GLY A 48 -14.10 23.42 -20.41
C GLY A 48 -13.33 22.19 -20.87
N THR A 49 -12.04 22.34 -21.13
CA THR A 49 -11.17 21.20 -21.44
C THR A 49 -9.98 21.23 -20.49
N VAL A 50 -9.65 20.09 -19.90
CA VAL A 50 -8.45 19.92 -19.10
C VAL A 50 -7.40 19.16 -19.92
N PRO A 51 -6.24 19.75 -20.22
CA PRO A 51 -5.17 19.05 -20.92
C PRO A 51 -4.70 17.78 -20.19
N ALA A 52 -3.98 16.91 -20.90
CA ALA A 52 -3.31 15.76 -20.32
C ALA A 52 -2.44 16.17 -19.13
N LEU A 53 -2.52 15.44 -18.01
CA LEU A 53 -1.72 15.71 -16.81
C LEU A 53 -1.82 17.17 -16.31
N ALA A 54 -2.96 17.82 -16.53
CA ALA A 54 -3.21 19.20 -16.14
C ALA A 54 -4.39 19.34 -15.18
N TYR A 55 -4.57 20.56 -14.69
CA TYR A 55 -5.58 20.88 -13.69
C TYR A 55 -6.66 21.79 -14.25
N PHE A 56 -7.86 21.71 -13.69
CA PHE A 56 -8.99 22.58 -13.97
C PHE A 56 -9.50 23.18 -12.66
N LEU A 57 -9.36 24.50 -12.50
CA LEU A 57 -9.68 25.21 -11.27
C LEU A 57 -11.09 25.79 -11.31
N ILE A 58 -11.90 25.39 -10.33
CA ILE A 58 -13.26 25.88 -10.12
C ILE A 58 -13.30 26.61 -8.77
N SER A 59 -13.65 27.88 -8.74
CA SER A 59 -13.74 28.66 -7.50
C SER A 59 -15.11 29.28 -7.31
N ASN A 60 -15.51 29.48 -6.04
CA ASN A 60 -16.71 30.26 -5.70
C ASN A 60 -16.58 31.71 -6.17
N ASN A 61 -15.38 32.28 -5.99
CA ASN A 61 -15.10 33.68 -6.20
C ASN A 61 -14.01 33.89 -7.26
N GLY A 62 -14.03 35.04 -7.93
CA GLY A 62 -12.97 35.43 -8.86
C GLY A 62 -11.72 35.94 -8.13
N THR A 63 -10.63 36.12 -8.87
CA THR A 63 -9.32 36.59 -8.33
C THR A 63 -9.35 37.99 -7.71
N LYS A 64 -10.40 38.78 -7.96
CA LYS A 64 -10.56 40.10 -7.33
C LYS A 64 -11.02 40.03 -5.88
N ASP A 65 -11.63 38.90 -5.50
CA ASP A 65 -12.28 38.75 -4.21
C ASP A 65 -11.49 37.81 -3.28
N CYS A 66 -10.61 36.96 -3.80
CA CYS A 66 -9.84 35.97 -3.05
C CYS A 66 -8.32 36.09 -3.31
N ASN A 67 -7.49 35.56 -2.40
CA ASN A 67 -6.02 35.63 -2.48
C ASN A 67 -5.39 34.78 -3.61
N LEU A 68 -6.14 34.40 -4.66
CA LEU A 68 -5.64 33.59 -5.77
C LEU A 68 -4.91 34.46 -6.81
N ALA A 69 -3.65 34.13 -7.09
CA ALA A 69 -2.88 34.71 -8.21
C ALA A 69 -3.18 34.02 -9.56
N VAL A 70 -3.93 32.92 -9.53
CA VAL A 70 -4.33 32.15 -10.71
C VAL A 70 -5.79 32.43 -11.03
N ILE A 71 -6.08 32.81 -12.27
CA ILE A 71 -7.45 32.99 -12.75
C ILE A 71 -8.12 31.61 -12.85
N PRO A 72 -9.21 31.32 -12.10
CA PRO A 72 -9.93 30.06 -12.23
C PRO A 72 -10.40 29.82 -13.67
N ASP A 73 -10.49 28.54 -14.05
CA ASP A 73 -11.09 28.14 -15.32
C ASP A 73 -12.60 28.34 -15.29
N LEU A 74 -13.20 28.18 -14.11
CA LEU A 74 -14.60 28.45 -13.84
C LEU A 74 -14.77 29.17 -12.50
N VAL A 75 -15.53 30.27 -12.51
CA VAL A 75 -15.99 30.95 -11.28
C VAL A 75 -17.48 30.74 -11.18
N ASP A 76 -17.92 30.07 -10.11
CA ASP A 76 -19.33 29.76 -9.88
C ASP A 76 -19.64 29.71 -8.38
N THR A 77 -20.55 30.57 -7.93
CA THR A 77 -20.90 30.73 -6.51
C THR A 77 -21.61 29.52 -5.90
N SER A 78 -22.00 28.54 -6.71
CA SER A 78 -22.52 27.25 -6.24
C SER A 78 -21.47 26.40 -5.54
N VAL A 79 -20.17 26.63 -5.77
CA VAL A 79 -19.05 25.97 -5.07
C VAL A 79 -19.10 26.33 -3.60
N THR A 80 -19.82 25.54 -2.82
CA THR A 80 -20.05 25.77 -1.40
C THR A 80 -19.77 24.46 -0.67
N LEU A 81 -18.63 24.42 0.02
CA LEU A 81 -18.08 23.26 0.70
C LEU A 81 -18.43 23.32 2.19
N THR A 82 -18.41 22.17 2.85
CA THR A 82 -18.79 22.07 4.27
C THR A 82 -17.57 21.72 5.11
N ASN A 83 -17.46 22.37 6.27
CA ASN A 83 -16.42 22.10 7.27
C ASN A 83 -16.65 20.79 8.03
N THR A 84 -17.79 20.12 7.81
CA THR A 84 -18.13 18.81 8.38
C THR A 84 -18.94 17.98 7.39
N GLN A 85 -18.77 16.66 7.38
CA GLN A 85 -19.48 15.75 6.47
C GLN A 85 -19.28 16.13 4.99
N LEU A 86 -18.06 16.56 4.65
CA LEU A 86 -17.67 16.89 3.28
C LEU A 86 -17.75 15.62 2.43
N GLN A 87 -18.45 15.69 1.31
CA GLN A 87 -18.30 14.70 0.25
C GLN A 87 -18.65 15.38 -1.06
N ILE A 88 -17.75 15.26 -2.04
CA ILE A 88 -17.94 15.79 -3.39
C ILE A 88 -17.83 14.63 -4.37
N LYS A 89 -18.74 14.54 -5.32
CA LYS A 89 -18.72 13.51 -6.36
C LYS A 89 -18.65 14.16 -7.72
N LEU A 90 -17.79 13.63 -8.59
CA LEU A 90 -17.61 14.07 -9.96
C LEU A 90 -18.26 13.06 -10.90
N TYR A 91 -19.12 13.54 -11.77
CA TYR A 91 -19.79 12.75 -12.80
C TYR A 91 -19.45 13.27 -14.18
N ASP A 92 -19.31 12.36 -15.14
CA ASP A 92 -19.20 12.74 -16.55
C ASP A 92 -20.57 13.11 -17.15
N VAL A 93 -20.55 13.53 -18.42
CA VAL A 93 -21.76 13.90 -19.17
C VAL A 93 -22.78 12.76 -19.33
N ALA A 94 -22.34 11.50 -19.26
CA ALA A 94 -23.21 10.32 -19.31
C ALA A 94 -23.79 9.97 -17.93
N GLY A 95 -23.41 10.68 -16.87
CA GLY A 95 -23.84 10.42 -15.49
C GLY A 95 -23.06 9.30 -14.81
N ARG A 96 -21.91 8.89 -15.35
CA ARG A 96 -21.03 7.90 -14.70
C ARG A 96 -20.23 8.60 -13.60
N LEU A 97 -20.15 7.98 -12.42
CA LEU A 97 -19.30 8.45 -11.32
C LEU A 97 -17.83 8.28 -11.70
N ILE A 98 -17.07 9.38 -11.69
CA ILE A 98 -15.65 9.42 -12.05
C ILE A 98 -14.77 9.41 -10.80
N ASP A 99 -15.07 10.25 -9.81
CA ASP A 99 -14.31 10.30 -8.55
C ASP A 99 -15.21 10.75 -7.40
N THR A 100 -14.80 10.40 -6.18
CA THR A 100 -15.40 10.89 -4.94
C THR A 100 -14.31 11.47 -4.05
N ALA A 101 -14.53 12.65 -3.49
CA ALA A 101 -13.66 13.26 -2.51
C ALA A 101 -14.31 13.26 -1.13
N ASP A 102 -13.59 12.68 -0.15
CA ASP A 102 -13.99 12.53 1.25
C ASP A 102 -15.14 11.52 1.48
N ASP A 103 -15.39 11.07 2.72
CA ASP A 103 -16.37 10.02 3.04
C ASP A 103 -17.73 10.57 3.50
N GLY A 104 -17.85 11.88 3.64
CA GLY A 104 -19.10 12.48 4.10
C GLY A 104 -19.33 12.34 5.60
N VAL A 105 -18.31 11.99 6.39
CA VAL A 105 -18.42 11.80 7.84
C VAL A 105 -17.47 12.74 8.59
N GLY A 106 -17.91 13.24 9.75
CA GLY A 106 -17.01 13.95 10.66
C GLY A 106 -16.41 15.25 10.07
N LYS A 107 -15.12 15.45 10.28
CA LYS A 107 -14.35 16.57 9.70
C LYS A 107 -13.67 16.10 8.42
N PRO A 108 -13.42 16.99 7.44
CA PRO A 108 -12.67 16.64 6.24
C PRO A 108 -11.37 15.90 6.57
N MET A 109 -11.06 14.85 5.81
CA MET A 109 -9.98 13.90 6.09
C MET A 109 -8.58 14.54 6.13
N ALA A 110 -8.42 15.68 5.48
CA ALA A 110 -7.20 16.47 5.52
C ALA A 110 -7.48 17.96 5.33
N GLY A 111 -6.43 18.76 5.48
CA GLY A 111 -6.52 20.21 5.58
C GLY A 111 -6.56 20.68 7.03
N ASP A 112 -6.40 21.99 7.21
CA ASP A 112 -6.44 22.63 8.52
C ASP A 112 -7.19 23.95 8.39
N ASN A 113 -8.33 24.09 9.08
CA ASN A 113 -9.12 25.32 9.04
C ASN A 113 -8.47 26.46 9.83
N ALA A 114 -7.79 26.16 10.95
CA ALA A 114 -7.14 27.18 11.76
C ALA A 114 -5.94 27.79 11.02
N GLN A 115 -5.19 26.95 10.30
CA GLN A 115 -4.02 27.36 9.52
C GLN A 115 -4.32 27.64 8.04
N LYS A 116 -5.59 27.51 7.60
CA LYS A 116 -6.03 27.67 6.20
C LYS A 116 -5.20 26.87 5.21
N LYS A 117 -5.05 25.57 5.50
CA LYS A 117 -4.37 24.60 4.64
C LYS A 117 -5.40 23.75 3.91
N SER A 118 -5.35 23.73 2.58
CA SER A 118 -6.27 22.91 1.79
C SER A 118 -6.02 21.42 1.99
N MET A 119 -7.06 20.61 1.75
CA MET A 119 -6.87 19.19 1.50
C MET A 119 -6.31 18.99 0.09
N VAL A 120 -5.42 18.01 -0.08
CA VAL A 120 -4.76 17.69 -1.34
C VAL A 120 -4.84 16.19 -1.56
N ARG A 121 -5.22 15.80 -2.79
CA ARG A 121 -5.26 14.41 -3.21
C ARG A 121 -3.84 13.85 -3.23
N ARG A 122 -3.62 12.71 -2.59
CA ARG A 122 -2.41 11.91 -2.79
C ARG A 122 -2.54 11.23 -4.15
N LEU A 123 -1.71 11.68 -5.09
CA LEU A 123 -1.53 11.00 -6.35
C LEU A 123 -0.48 9.92 -6.11
N ASN A 124 -0.94 8.71 -5.88
CA ASN A 124 -0.11 7.53 -6.10
C ASN A 124 -0.38 7.10 -7.53
N ASP A 125 0.68 6.91 -8.27
CA ASP A 125 0.75 6.49 -9.65
C ASP A 125 0.11 5.13 -9.99
N ARG A 126 -0.05 4.26 -8.98
CA ARG A 126 -0.42 2.85 -9.18
C ARG A 126 -1.90 2.56 -9.29
N SER A 127 -2.75 3.48 -8.85
CA SER A 127 -4.20 3.42 -9.01
C SER A 127 -4.78 4.67 -8.35
N PRO A 128 -5.84 5.30 -8.88
CA PRO A 128 -6.57 6.29 -8.10
C PRO A 128 -7.05 5.61 -6.82
N ILE A 129 -6.41 5.96 -5.69
CA ILE A 129 -6.88 5.57 -4.36
C ILE A 129 -8.38 5.92 -4.28
N ASP A 130 -9.22 5.14 -3.64
CA ASP A 130 -10.60 5.61 -3.46
C ASP A 130 -10.55 6.91 -2.64
N GLY A 131 -11.04 8.02 -3.19
CA GLY A 131 -11.02 9.31 -2.51
C GLY A 131 -11.97 9.38 -1.32
N GLN A 132 -12.70 8.30 -1.01
CA GLN A 132 -13.37 8.09 0.27
C GLN A 132 -12.46 7.50 1.36
N LEU A 133 -11.17 7.28 1.10
CA LEU A 133 -10.24 6.74 2.09
C LEU A 133 -9.34 7.85 2.64
N PRO A 134 -9.08 7.89 3.97
CA PRO A 134 -8.17 8.89 4.55
C PRO A 134 -6.77 8.90 3.93
N LEU A 135 -6.27 7.75 3.49
CA LEU A 135 -4.98 7.63 2.82
C LEU A 135 -4.93 8.31 1.45
N ALA A 136 -6.08 8.63 0.85
CA ALA A 136 -6.15 9.36 -0.42
C ALA A 136 -5.87 10.86 -0.26
N TRP A 137 -5.74 11.36 0.97
CA TRP A 137 -5.65 12.78 1.28
C TRP A 137 -4.43 13.13 2.12
N ARG A 138 -3.95 14.36 1.95
CA ARG A 138 -2.95 15.00 2.82
C ARG A 138 -3.26 16.48 2.98
N THR A 139 -2.74 17.08 4.04
CA THR A 139 -2.82 18.53 4.26
C THR A 139 -1.76 19.22 3.39
N ALA A 140 -2.14 20.34 2.76
CA ALA A 140 -1.21 21.12 1.97
C ALA A 140 -0.03 21.65 2.82
N GLU A 141 1.18 21.39 2.36
CA GLU A 141 2.42 21.97 2.91
C GLU A 141 3.06 23.00 1.98
N GLN A 142 2.52 23.13 0.77
CA GLN A 142 2.99 24.04 -0.27
C GLN A 142 2.07 25.25 -0.41
N GLN A 143 2.63 26.34 -0.91
CA GLN A 143 1.92 27.56 -1.23
C GLN A 143 2.28 27.97 -2.66
N THR A 144 1.40 27.68 -3.61
CA THR A 144 1.55 28.06 -5.03
C THR A 144 0.24 28.61 -5.55
N GLY A 145 0.29 29.51 -6.53
CA GLY A 145 -0.92 30.11 -7.11
C GLY A 145 -1.64 31.14 -6.25
N TRP A 146 -0.95 31.69 -5.23
CA TRP A 146 -1.46 32.73 -4.34
C TRP A 146 -0.84 34.09 -4.62
N GLU A 147 -1.59 35.16 -4.34
CA GLU A 147 -1.09 36.53 -4.39
C GLU A 147 0.05 36.77 -3.39
N PRO A 148 0.99 37.70 -3.67
CA PRO A 148 2.08 38.02 -2.75
C PRO A 148 1.56 38.41 -1.35
N GLY A 149 2.07 37.72 -0.32
CA GLY A 149 1.69 37.98 1.08
C GLY A 149 0.51 37.16 1.60
N ALA A 150 -0.10 36.31 0.77
CA ALA A 150 -1.03 35.28 1.21
C ALA A 150 -0.40 34.39 2.31
N LYS A 151 -1.23 33.84 3.19
CA LYS A 151 -0.80 32.97 4.31
C LYS A 151 -1.35 31.55 4.20
N GLU A 152 -2.23 31.34 3.24
CA GLU A 152 -2.92 30.09 2.94
C GLU A 152 -1.95 29.07 2.34
N PHE A 153 -2.17 27.79 2.63
CA PHE A 153 -1.45 26.70 1.98
C PHE A 153 -2.38 25.96 1.04
N GLY A 154 -1.91 25.73 -0.17
CA GLY A 154 -2.64 25.10 -1.26
C GLY A 154 -1.89 25.31 -2.56
N THR A 155 -2.34 24.62 -3.60
CA THR A 155 -1.72 24.64 -4.92
C THR A 155 -2.68 25.00 -6.07
N PRO A 156 -3.59 25.97 -5.93
CA PRO A 156 -4.54 26.33 -6.98
C PRO A 156 -3.80 26.66 -8.28
N THR A 157 -4.09 25.91 -9.34
CA THR A 157 -3.56 26.13 -10.69
C THR A 157 -4.62 25.85 -11.76
N ASN A 158 -4.49 26.46 -12.94
CA ASN A 158 -5.53 26.40 -13.98
C ASN A 158 -5.08 25.64 -15.24
N SER A 159 -6.01 25.41 -16.15
CA SER A 159 -5.76 24.68 -17.40
C SER A 159 -4.82 25.42 -18.36
N ARG A 160 -4.72 26.74 -18.23
CA ARG A 160 -3.97 27.65 -19.13
C ARG A 160 -2.48 27.71 -18.78
N THR A 161 -2.13 27.58 -17.51
CA THR A 161 -0.74 27.62 -17.03
C THR A 161 0.05 26.34 -17.41
N ASN A 162 -0.63 25.28 -17.87
CA ASN A 162 -0.03 23.99 -18.24
C ASN A 162 0.11 23.76 -19.76
N GLN A 163 -0.18 24.75 -20.62
CA GLN A 163 0.05 24.62 -22.08
C GLN A 163 1.50 24.88 -22.51
N GLN A 164 2.34 25.38 -21.61
CA GLN A 164 3.78 25.17 -21.69
C GLN A 164 4.08 24.00 -20.76
N LYS A 165 4.92 23.06 -21.23
CA LYS A 165 5.61 21.99 -20.48
C LYS A 165 5.36 22.01 -18.96
N PRO A 166 4.99 20.86 -18.33
CA PRO A 166 4.55 20.78 -16.93
C PRO A 166 5.31 21.77 -16.06
N PRO A 167 4.63 22.54 -15.19
CA PRO A 167 5.17 23.73 -14.55
C PRO A 167 6.64 23.55 -14.18
N ILE A 168 7.51 24.35 -14.81
CA ILE A 168 8.89 24.55 -14.33
C ILE A 168 8.75 25.09 -12.91
N GLY A 169 8.75 24.19 -11.93
CA GLY A 169 8.40 24.49 -10.55
C GLY A 169 7.93 23.29 -9.73
N LEU A 170 7.28 22.29 -10.33
CA LEU A 170 7.29 20.96 -9.73
C LEU A 170 8.61 20.32 -10.15
N LYS A 171 9.63 20.40 -9.28
CA LYS A 171 10.58 19.27 -9.25
C LYS A 171 9.70 18.01 -9.24
N PRO A 172 9.97 16.97 -10.05
CA PRO A 172 9.36 15.66 -9.77
C PRO A 172 9.47 15.49 -8.26
N GLN A 173 8.38 15.19 -7.57
CA GLN A 173 8.49 14.91 -6.15
C GLN A 173 9.28 13.60 -6.06
N LEU A 174 10.61 13.70 -6.18
CA LEU A 174 11.53 12.59 -6.17
C LEU A 174 11.43 11.91 -4.81
N LYS A 175 11.09 12.69 -3.77
CA LYS A 175 10.76 12.14 -2.45
C LYS A 175 9.61 11.15 -2.57
N GLY A 176 9.93 9.89 -2.32
CA GLY A 176 9.02 8.76 -2.40
C GLY A 176 8.81 8.22 -3.81
N SER A 177 9.41 8.78 -4.87
CA SER A 177 9.24 8.30 -6.26
C SER A 177 9.86 6.92 -6.48
N ILE A 178 11.00 6.68 -5.85
CA ILE A 178 11.59 5.36 -5.70
C ILE A 178 11.63 5.04 -4.21
N ARG A 179 11.27 3.82 -3.84
CA ARG A 179 11.33 3.35 -2.45
C ARG A 179 12.17 2.10 -2.34
N PHE A 180 12.76 1.88 -1.17
CA PHE A 180 13.26 0.56 -0.81
C PHE A 180 12.06 -0.39 -0.67
N SER A 181 12.03 -1.45 -1.47
CA SER A 181 10.96 -2.46 -1.43
C SER A 181 11.35 -3.68 -0.61
N GLU A 182 12.62 -4.10 -0.65
CA GLU A 182 13.07 -5.29 0.05
C GLU A 182 14.59 -5.28 0.29
N LEU A 183 15.03 -5.79 1.45
CA LEU A 183 16.42 -5.80 1.89
C LEU A 183 16.82 -7.18 2.43
N MET A 184 17.87 -7.78 1.86
CA MET A 184 18.53 -8.97 2.40
C MET A 184 19.75 -8.56 3.22
N TRP A 185 19.50 -7.94 4.37
CA TRP A 185 20.56 -7.36 5.20
C TRP A 185 21.46 -8.41 5.88
N MET A 186 21.02 -9.66 6.02
CA MET A 186 21.72 -10.73 6.74
C MET A 186 22.50 -11.72 5.87
N GLY A 187 22.44 -11.56 4.55
CA GLY A 187 22.90 -12.57 3.60
C GLY A 187 21.96 -13.77 3.44
N ASP A 188 22.35 -14.75 2.63
CA ASP A 188 21.60 -15.99 2.46
C ASP A 188 22.21 -17.15 3.28
N PHE A 189 21.74 -18.38 3.06
CA PHE A 189 22.28 -19.58 3.72
C PHE A 189 23.67 -19.99 3.21
N SER A 190 24.03 -19.59 2.00
CA SER A 190 25.36 -19.84 1.42
C SER A 190 26.40 -18.91 2.04
N SER A 191 26.05 -17.65 2.32
CA SER A 191 26.91 -16.74 3.05
C SER A 191 26.16 -15.57 3.68
N ASN A 192 26.57 -15.20 4.91
CA ASN A 192 26.12 -13.95 5.54
C ASN A 192 26.63 -12.69 4.81
N ARG A 193 27.47 -12.85 3.79
CA ARG A 193 27.95 -11.76 2.94
C ARG A 193 27.10 -11.53 1.70
N TYR A 194 26.18 -12.43 1.34
CA TYR A 194 25.44 -12.35 0.07
C TYR A 194 24.17 -11.50 0.22
N GLN A 195 24.38 -10.18 0.19
CA GLN A 195 23.37 -9.18 0.52
C GLN A 195 22.85 -8.49 -0.74
N TRP A 196 21.60 -8.06 -0.68
CA TRP A 196 20.97 -7.30 -1.78
C TRP A 196 19.97 -6.27 -1.27
N ILE A 197 19.74 -5.27 -2.10
CA ILE A 197 18.80 -4.16 -1.92
C ILE A 197 17.90 -4.14 -3.15
N GLU A 198 16.60 -4.05 -2.96
CA GLU A 198 15.64 -3.84 -4.04
C GLU A 198 15.00 -2.45 -3.92
N LEU A 199 14.94 -1.76 -5.05
CA LEU A 199 14.25 -0.50 -5.22
C LEU A 199 13.00 -0.70 -6.06
N TYR A 200 12.00 0.14 -5.85
CA TYR A 200 10.71 0.07 -6.52
C TYR A 200 10.23 1.45 -6.94
N ASN A 201 9.85 1.57 -8.21
CA ASN A 201 9.36 2.82 -8.77
C ASN A 201 7.87 3.01 -8.48
N THR A 202 7.52 3.92 -7.58
CA THR A 202 6.14 4.33 -7.31
C THR A 202 5.74 5.52 -8.18
N THR A 203 6.21 5.58 -9.42
CA THR A 203 5.65 6.51 -10.41
C THR A 203 5.15 5.77 -11.65
N ASN A 204 4.21 6.39 -12.36
CA ASN A 204 3.63 5.88 -13.60
C ASN A 204 4.51 6.26 -14.81
N GLN A 205 5.73 6.73 -14.53
CA GLN A 205 6.73 7.13 -15.50
C GLN A 205 8.02 6.39 -15.21
N ALA A 206 8.81 6.19 -16.24
CA ALA A 206 10.15 5.65 -16.06
C ALA A 206 11.01 6.67 -15.29
N VAL A 207 11.72 6.21 -14.25
CA VAL A 207 12.59 7.08 -13.44
C VAL A 207 14.03 6.76 -13.73
N ASP A 208 14.77 7.75 -14.24
CA ASP A 208 16.22 7.67 -14.37
C ASP A 208 16.88 7.81 -13.00
N ILE A 209 17.59 6.75 -12.61
CA ILE A 209 18.30 6.64 -11.34
C ILE A 209 19.82 6.74 -11.50
N GLN A 210 20.31 7.08 -12.71
CA GLN A 210 21.73 7.32 -12.90
C GLN A 210 22.23 8.45 -11.98
N GLY A 211 23.37 8.20 -11.33
CA GLY A 211 24.00 9.09 -10.37
C GLY A 211 23.40 9.06 -8.96
N TRP A 212 22.33 8.29 -8.72
CA TRP A 212 21.73 8.17 -7.39
C TRP A 212 22.64 7.39 -6.43
N VAL A 213 22.49 7.69 -5.14
CA VAL A 213 23.38 7.19 -4.08
C VAL A 213 22.56 6.62 -2.93
N ILE A 214 22.93 5.43 -2.46
CA ILE A 214 22.44 4.88 -1.19
C ILE A 214 23.53 5.09 -0.14
N ARG A 215 23.16 5.72 0.97
CA ARG A 215 24.05 5.99 2.11
C ARG A 215 23.65 5.22 3.35
N SER A 216 24.63 4.94 4.21
CA SER A 216 24.41 4.37 5.53
C SER A 216 23.84 5.40 6.52
N ASN A 217 23.56 4.94 7.75
CA ASN A 217 23.21 5.78 8.90
C ASN A 217 24.23 6.91 9.14
N THR A 218 25.52 6.62 8.96
CA THR A 218 26.66 7.55 9.10
C THR A 218 26.93 8.40 7.86
N ASP A 219 25.98 8.46 6.91
CA ASP A 219 26.08 9.18 5.64
C ASP A 219 27.27 8.76 4.75
N THR A 220 27.76 7.53 4.95
CA THR A 220 28.78 6.93 4.08
C THR A 220 28.12 6.37 2.82
N ASP A 221 28.63 6.71 1.64
CA ASP A 221 28.16 6.15 0.37
C ASP A 221 28.39 4.62 0.35
N LEU A 222 27.31 3.85 0.29
CA LEU A 222 27.33 2.39 0.18
C LEU A 222 27.24 1.94 -1.27
N VAL A 223 26.34 2.55 -2.03
CA VAL A 223 26.11 2.26 -3.45
C VAL A 223 25.97 3.56 -4.21
N ARG A 224 26.60 3.63 -5.39
CA ARG A 224 26.44 4.72 -6.35
C ARG A 224 26.15 4.13 -7.74
N ILE A 225 25.00 4.49 -8.31
CA ILE A 225 24.52 3.94 -9.58
C ILE A 225 25.09 4.78 -10.72
N ASN A 226 26.31 4.49 -11.17
CA ASN A 226 26.97 5.31 -12.20
C ASN A 226 26.60 4.93 -13.64
N GLN A 227 26.12 3.71 -13.85
CA GLN A 227 25.67 3.24 -15.16
C GLN A 227 24.29 3.81 -15.51
N PRO A 228 23.97 4.02 -16.80
CA PRO A 228 22.62 4.37 -17.21
C PRO A 228 21.64 3.33 -16.66
N SER A 229 20.68 3.77 -15.85
CA SER A 229 19.71 2.89 -15.21
C SER A 229 18.40 3.62 -15.08
N THR A 230 17.35 3.02 -15.61
CA THR A 230 16.01 3.57 -15.59
C THR A 230 15.09 2.48 -15.08
N ILE A 231 14.30 2.79 -14.06
CA ILE A 231 13.28 1.87 -13.55
C ILE A 231 11.97 2.20 -14.27
N PRO A 232 11.38 1.29 -15.07
CA PRO A 232 10.08 1.52 -15.69
C PRO A 232 8.98 1.81 -14.66
N PRO A 233 7.84 2.36 -15.11
CA PRO A 233 6.66 2.44 -14.27
C PRO A 233 6.36 1.08 -13.66
N ASP A 234 5.99 1.13 -12.40
CA ASP A 234 5.59 -0.02 -11.64
C ASP A 234 6.64 -1.11 -11.35
N ASP A 235 7.88 -0.88 -11.75
CA ASP A 235 8.92 -1.91 -11.80
C ASP A 235 9.95 -1.81 -10.67
N TYR A 236 10.85 -2.79 -10.63
CA TYR A 236 11.86 -2.97 -9.60
C TYR A 236 13.27 -2.83 -10.15
N PHE A 237 14.24 -2.54 -9.27
CA PHE A 237 15.65 -2.52 -9.58
C PHE A 237 16.43 -3.21 -8.46
N LEU A 238 17.03 -4.36 -8.79
CA LEU A 238 17.71 -5.23 -7.85
C LEU A 238 19.22 -4.97 -7.86
N ILE A 239 19.76 -4.64 -6.69
CA ILE A 239 21.18 -4.37 -6.47
C ILE A 239 21.73 -5.47 -5.56
N ALA A 240 22.63 -6.32 -6.07
CA ALA A 240 23.31 -7.34 -5.29
C ALA A 240 24.78 -6.98 -5.09
N ASN A 241 25.36 -7.45 -3.99
CA ASN A 241 26.81 -7.26 -3.77
C ASN A 241 27.70 -8.32 -4.42
N THR A 242 27.10 -9.37 -5.00
CA THR A 242 27.79 -10.48 -5.66
C THR A 242 26.85 -11.27 -6.58
N GLU A 243 27.42 -11.97 -7.57
CA GLU A 243 26.73 -12.98 -8.38
C GLU A 243 26.67 -14.36 -7.71
N GLN A 244 27.41 -14.56 -6.61
CA GLN A 244 27.59 -15.86 -5.96
C GLN A 244 26.42 -16.29 -5.07
N SER A 245 25.41 -15.44 -4.91
CA SER A 245 24.25 -15.71 -4.06
C SER A 245 23.36 -16.83 -4.61
N ASP A 246 22.42 -17.27 -3.78
CA ASP A 246 21.39 -18.23 -4.16
C ASP A 246 20.23 -17.61 -4.99
N LEU A 247 20.37 -16.37 -5.45
CA LEU A 247 19.43 -15.74 -6.38
C LEU A 247 19.41 -16.49 -7.72
N GLU A 248 18.21 -16.80 -8.21
CA GLU A 248 17.97 -17.25 -9.60
C GLU A 248 17.82 -16.05 -10.53
N VAL A 249 17.23 -14.96 -10.02
CA VAL A 249 17.11 -13.70 -10.76
C VAL A 249 18.47 -13.06 -10.92
N ILE A 250 18.69 -12.45 -12.08
CA ILE A 250 19.90 -11.70 -12.38
C ILE A 250 19.72 -10.28 -11.84
N PRO A 251 20.58 -9.78 -10.92
CA PRO A 251 20.50 -8.41 -10.44
C PRO A 251 20.79 -7.39 -11.54
N ASP A 252 20.07 -6.26 -11.54
CA ASP A 252 20.26 -5.16 -12.47
C ASP A 252 21.61 -4.44 -12.26
N LEU A 253 22.11 -4.48 -11.03
CA LEU A 253 23.42 -3.95 -10.67
C LEU A 253 24.11 -4.89 -9.67
N ILE A 254 25.36 -5.25 -9.99
CA ILE A 254 26.26 -5.96 -9.08
C ILE A 254 27.39 -5.02 -8.68
N ILE A 255 27.46 -4.67 -7.38
CA ILE A 255 28.45 -3.74 -6.85
C ILE A 255 28.78 -4.08 -5.39
N PRO A 256 30.04 -4.10 -4.96
CA PRO A 256 30.37 -4.43 -3.58
C PRO A 256 29.80 -3.41 -2.57
N PHE A 257 29.03 -3.89 -1.60
CA PHE A 257 28.60 -3.15 -0.40
C PHE A 257 28.37 -4.11 0.76
N HIS A 258 28.18 -3.54 1.95
CA HIS A 258 27.80 -4.28 3.15
C HIS A 258 26.64 -3.59 3.87
N LEU A 259 25.62 -4.37 4.23
CA LEU A 259 24.52 -3.96 5.10
C LEU A 259 24.79 -4.41 6.53
N PRO A 260 24.61 -3.54 7.54
CA PRO A 260 24.84 -3.93 8.92
C PRO A 260 23.64 -4.70 9.51
N ASN A 261 23.93 -5.64 10.41
CA ASN A 261 22.89 -6.40 11.15
C ASN A 261 22.39 -5.68 12.41
N ILE A 262 22.97 -4.52 12.73
CA ILE A 262 22.56 -3.61 13.80
C ILE A 262 22.66 -2.17 13.29
N ASP A 263 21.85 -1.28 13.84
CA ASP A 263 21.80 0.14 13.51
C ASP A 263 21.67 0.39 11.99
N LEU A 264 20.95 -0.51 11.30
CA LEU A 264 20.66 -0.42 9.87
C LEU A 264 19.89 0.85 9.59
N GLN A 265 20.41 1.70 8.71
CA GLN A 265 19.62 2.73 8.06
C GLN A 265 20.20 2.95 6.66
N LEU A 266 19.32 2.95 5.67
CA LEU A 266 19.67 3.27 4.30
C LEU A 266 18.94 4.54 3.86
N LYS A 267 19.67 5.49 3.30
CA LYS A 267 19.13 6.76 2.80
C LYS A 267 19.40 6.83 1.30
N LEU A 268 18.33 6.87 0.49
CA LEU A 268 18.42 6.97 -0.96
C LEU A 268 18.41 8.44 -1.38
N TYR A 269 19.36 8.86 -2.22
CA TYR A 269 19.51 10.24 -2.67
C TYR A 269 19.56 10.36 -4.19
N ALA A 270 18.85 11.37 -4.71
CA ALA A 270 19.04 11.90 -6.07
C ALA A 270 19.73 13.26 -5.95
N GLY A 271 21.05 13.29 -6.19
CA GLY A 271 21.87 14.47 -5.88
C GLY A 271 21.82 14.80 -4.39
N GLN A 272 21.22 15.93 -4.02
CA GLN A 272 21.03 16.35 -2.62
C GLN A 272 19.64 16.03 -2.06
N VAL A 273 18.72 15.53 -2.89
CA VAL A 273 17.33 15.26 -2.47
C VAL A 273 17.27 13.88 -1.83
N LEU A 274 16.83 13.81 -0.58
CA LEU A 274 16.51 12.55 0.09
C LEU A 274 15.20 12.00 -0.47
N ILE A 275 15.27 10.79 -1.04
CA ILE A 275 14.18 10.13 -1.76
C ILE A 275 13.38 9.25 -0.82
N ASP A 276 14.04 8.31 -0.16
CA ASP A 276 13.44 7.36 0.78
C ASP A 276 14.46 6.98 1.85
N VAL A 277 13.96 6.49 2.98
CA VAL A 277 14.77 5.96 4.08
C VAL A 277 14.24 4.58 4.43
N ALA A 278 15.13 3.62 4.60
CA ALA A 278 14.80 2.34 5.21
C ALA A 278 15.39 2.26 6.62
N ASP A 279 14.53 1.90 7.57
CA ASP A 279 14.86 1.68 8.98
C ASP A 279 15.24 2.99 9.73
N ASP A 280 15.28 2.96 11.07
CA ASP A 280 15.58 4.14 11.90
C ASP A 280 17.04 4.22 12.36
N GLY A 281 17.85 3.20 12.06
CA GLY A 281 19.26 3.20 12.41
C GLY A 281 19.52 2.89 13.88
N ARG A 282 18.58 2.24 14.58
CA ARG A 282 18.71 1.94 16.01
C ARG A 282 18.41 0.47 16.32
N GLY A 283 19.37 -0.20 16.93
CA GLY A 283 19.18 -1.56 17.41
C GLY A 283 19.15 -2.58 16.28
N ARG A 284 18.18 -3.48 16.26
CA ARG A 284 18.06 -4.50 15.19
C ARG A 284 17.18 -3.97 14.07
N PRO A 285 17.43 -4.36 12.80
CA PRO A 285 16.53 -4.06 11.70
C PRO A 285 15.08 -4.39 12.04
N PHE A 286 14.15 -3.52 11.64
CA PHE A 286 12.73 -3.62 12.00
C PHE A 286 12.08 -4.94 11.59
N ALA A 287 12.57 -5.55 10.51
CA ALA A 287 12.12 -6.86 10.08
C ALA A 287 13.25 -7.67 9.43
N GLY A 288 12.90 -8.85 8.92
CA GLY A 288 13.85 -9.86 8.48
C GLY A 288 14.20 -10.86 9.59
N ASN A 289 14.94 -11.90 9.25
CA ASN A 289 15.40 -12.91 10.20
C ASN A 289 16.76 -13.47 9.79
N ASP A 290 17.80 -13.23 10.60
CA ASP A 290 19.16 -13.73 10.34
C ASP A 290 19.30 -15.24 10.51
N VAL A 291 18.53 -15.85 11.43
CA VAL A 291 18.60 -17.30 11.68
C VAL A 291 18.00 -18.11 10.54
N HIS A 292 16.87 -17.63 10.01
CA HIS A 292 16.12 -18.30 8.94
C HIS A 292 16.32 -17.66 7.56
N LYS A 293 17.28 -16.71 7.45
CA LYS A 293 17.64 -15.97 6.23
C LYS A 293 16.41 -15.47 5.46
N ARG A 294 15.63 -14.63 6.13
CA ARG A 294 14.43 -14.00 5.57
C ARG A 294 14.68 -12.51 5.43
N SER A 295 14.49 -11.97 4.23
CA SER A 295 14.60 -10.54 3.96
C SER A 295 13.58 -9.71 4.73
N MET A 296 13.87 -8.41 4.80
CA MET A 296 13.02 -7.35 5.30
C MET A 296 12.26 -6.72 4.13
N VAL A 297 10.93 -6.76 4.16
CA VAL A 297 10.06 -6.35 3.04
C VAL A 297 9.26 -5.11 3.43
N ARG A 298 9.16 -4.14 2.51
CA ARG A 298 8.41 -2.89 2.68
C ARG A 298 6.92 -3.11 2.45
N ARG A 299 6.12 -2.48 3.31
CA ARG A 299 4.71 -2.17 3.09
C ARG A 299 4.63 -0.87 2.29
N LEU A 300 4.41 -0.99 0.99
CA LEU A 300 4.45 0.15 0.07
C LEU A 300 3.32 1.16 0.33
N GLU A 301 2.27 0.75 1.04
CA GLU A 301 1.20 1.63 1.54
C GLU A 301 1.67 2.61 2.64
N ILE A 302 2.81 2.36 3.30
CA ILE A 302 3.38 3.24 4.32
C ILE A 302 4.58 4.01 3.74
N GLU A 303 4.39 5.32 3.57
CA GLU A 303 5.39 6.20 2.95
C GLU A 303 6.68 6.31 3.77
N ASP A 304 6.57 6.44 5.10
CA ASP A 304 7.73 6.65 5.97
C ASP A 304 8.40 5.33 6.35
N GLY A 305 9.50 4.99 5.67
CA GLY A 305 10.26 3.78 5.93
C GLY A 305 11.11 3.82 7.22
N THR A 306 11.07 4.92 7.98
CA THR A 306 11.64 4.97 9.34
C THR A 306 10.70 4.41 10.40
N LYS A 307 9.50 3.95 10.00
CA LYS A 307 8.50 3.39 10.90
C LYS A 307 8.56 1.85 10.92
N PRO A 308 8.57 1.20 12.09
CA PRO A 308 8.54 -0.27 12.17
C PRO A 308 7.36 -0.89 11.43
N GLU A 309 6.18 -0.27 11.48
CA GLU A 309 4.98 -0.72 10.80
C GLU A 309 5.13 -0.76 9.26
N ALA A 310 6.08 -0.01 8.69
CA ALA A 310 6.38 -0.03 7.27
C ALA A 310 7.07 -1.33 6.82
N TRP A 311 7.44 -2.24 7.73
CA TRP A 311 8.25 -3.39 7.39
C TRP A 311 7.69 -4.70 7.94
N PHE A 312 7.97 -5.79 7.23
CA PHE A 312 7.66 -7.15 7.70
C PHE A 312 8.71 -8.15 7.21
N THR A 313 8.79 -9.29 7.89
CA THR A 313 9.73 -10.36 7.53
C THR A 313 9.15 -11.20 6.41
N ALA A 314 9.95 -11.44 5.36
CA ALA A 314 9.52 -12.23 4.22
C ALA A 314 8.97 -13.61 4.62
N ASN A 315 7.81 -13.94 4.08
CA ASN A 315 7.16 -15.25 4.20
C ASN A 315 7.08 -15.99 2.86
N ALA A 316 7.32 -15.30 1.75
CA ALA A 316 7.41 -15.84 0.41
C ALA A 316 8.86 -16.16 0.02
N GLN A 317 9.01 -17.07 -0.93
CA GLN A 317 10.30 -17.50 -1.47
C GLN A 317 10.17 -17.65 -2.98
N THR A 318 10.58 -16.63 -3.72
CA THR A 318 10.55 -16.59 -5.19
C THR A 318 11.83 -15.96 -5.72
N GLY A 319 12.21 -16.27 -6.96
CA GLY A 319 13.47 -15.74 -7.53
C GLY A 319 14.74 -16.33 -6.92
N TRP A 320 14.65 -17.49 -6.25
CA TRP A 320 15.78 -18.23 -5.69
C TRP A 320 16.07 -19.51 -6.48
N LYS A 321 17.34 -19.90 -6.53
CA LYS A 321 17.80 -21.16 -7.12
C LYS A 321 17.11 -22.35 -6.43
N THR A 322 16.93 -23.42 -7.19
CA THR A 322 16.36 -24.67 -6.67
C THR A 322 17.16 -25.17 -5.47
N GLY A 323 16.47 -25.40 -4.34
CA GLY A 323 17.09 -25.90 -3.10
C GLY A 323 17.55 -24.81 -2.13
N SER A 324 17.45 -23.52 -2.49
CA SER A 324 17.65 -22.42 -1.55
C SER A 324 16.70 -22.54 -0.35
N GLN A 325 17.18 -22.14 0.82
CA GLN A 325 16.41 -22.11 2.07
C GLN A 325 16.05 -20.68 2.50
N SER A 326 16.56 -19.67 1.80
CA SER A 326 16.31 -18.26 2.09
C SER A 326 14.93 -17.83 1.60
N PHE A 327 14.33 -16.87 2.29
CA PHE A 327 13.03 -16.29 1.92
C PHE A 327 13.21 -14.84 1.50
N GLY A 328 12.47 -14.45 0.48
CA GLY A 328 12.45 -13.13 -0.12
C GLY A 328 11.87 -13.18 -1.52
N THR A 329 11.62 -12.01 -2.10
CA THR A 329 10.92 -11.85 -3.38
C THR A 329 11.65 -10.95 -4.39
N PRO A 330 12.97 -11.16 -4.60
CA PRO A 330 13.81 -10.33 -5.45
C PRO A 330 13.29 -10.20 -6.89
N SER A 331 13.51 -9.02 -7.46
CA SER A 331 12.96 -8.53 -8.73
C SER A 331 11.42 -8.51 -8.75
N GLY A 332 10.79 -8.20 -7.62
CA GLY A 332 9.33 -8.07 -7.54
C GLY A 332 8.55 -9.37 -7.71
N HIS A 333 9.21 -10.53 -7.59
CA HIS A 333 8.60 -11.84 -7.80
C HIS A 333 7.69 -12.29 -6.65
N ALA A 334 7.17 -11.40 -5.82
CA ALA A 334 5.85 -11.55 -5.20
C ALA A 334 5.55 -10.28 -4.42
N SER A 335 4.57 -9.49 -4.90
CA SER A 335 3.62 -8.99 -3.93
C SER A 335 2.95 -10.23 -3.32
N PRO A 336 3.08 -10.52 -2.00
CA PRO A 336 2.02 -11.25 -1.38
C PRO A 336 0.78 -10.41 -1.61
N VAL A 337 -0.15 -10.98 -2.37
CA VAL A 337 -1.56 -10.66 -2.36
C VAL A 337 -1.94 -10.03 -1.02
N GLN A 338 -2.41 -8.79 -1.04
CA GLN A 338 -3.05 -8.20 0.11
C GLN A 338 -4.35 -8.97 0.38
N ILE A 339 -4.34 -9.85 1.38
CA ILE A 339 -5.58 -10.33 1.99
C ILE A 339 -6.10 -9.16 2.84
N LEU A 340 -7.01 -8.36 2.26
CA LEU A 340 -7.65 -7.24 2.95
C LEU A 340 -8.68 -7.77 3.96
N PHE A 341 -8.21 -8.01 5.19
CA PHE A 341 -8.98 -8.16 6.43
C PHE A 341 -9.81 -9.46 6.66
N PHE A 342 -10.01 -9.76 7.95
CA PHE A 342 -10.88 -10.82 8.47
C PHE A 342 -11.87 -10.20 9.44
N THR A 343 -13.10 -10.71 9.48
CA THR A 343 -14.00 -10.40 10.60
C THR A 343 -14.81 -11.64 10.95
N ALA A 344 -14.69 -12.05 12.20
CA ALA A 344 -15.51 -13.09 12.78
C ALA A 344 -16.36 -12.41 13.86
N GLU A 345 -17.64 -12.17 13.58
CA GLU A 345 -18.57 -11.88 14.66
C GLU A 345 -18.86 -13.20 15.37
N ALA A 346 -18.43 -13.30 16.63
CA ALA A 346 -18.80 -14.39 17.50
C ALA A 346 -20.26 -14.26 17.93
N SER A 347 -21.18 -14.42 16.98
CA SER A 347 -22.52 -14.92 17.23
C SER A 347 -22.89 -15.97 16.16
N THR A 348 -22.60 -17.22 16.51
CA THR A 348 -23.39 -18.42 16.18
C THR A 348 -23.55 -18.91 14.73
N GLN A 349 -22.46 -19.12 13.95
CA GLN A 349 -22.26 -20.25 12.98
C GLN A 349 -21.62 -19.90 11.62
N ASP A 350 -21.37 -18.63 11.32
CA ASP A 350 -20.85 -18.21 10.01
C ASP A 350 -19.44 -17.60 10.09
N VAL A 351 -18.64 -17.86 9.05
CA VAL A 351 -17.35 -17.20 8.79
C VAL A 351 -17.36 -16.62 7.39
N TYR A 352 -16.99 -15.34 7.27
CA TYR A 352 -16.86 -14.64 5.99
C TYR A 352 -15.39 -14.43 5.65
N LEU A 353 -15.01 -14.74 4.41
CA LEU A 353 -13.69 -14.48 3.85
C LEU A 353 -13.83 -13.56 2.63
N GLN A 354 -12.98 -12.54 2.57
CA GLN A 354 -12.88 -11.59 1.46
C GLN A 354 -11.43 -11.51 0.95
N TRP A 355 -11.25 -11.35 -0.35
CA TRP A 355 -9.94 -11.13 -0.96
C TRP A 355 -10.04 -10.27 -2.22
N GLU A 356 -8.92 -9.65 -2.59
CA GLU A 356 -8.70 -8.99 -3.86
C GLU A 356 -7.35 -9.44 -4.41
N ILE A 357 -7.37 -10.23 -5.48
CA ILE A 357 -6.17 -10.88 -6.01
C ILE A 357 -6.01 -10.56 -7.49
N SER A 358 -4.80 -10.18 -7.90
CA SER A 358 -4.45 -9.87 -9.29
C SER A 358 -3.87 -11.06 -10.05
N LYS A 359 -3.57 -12.17 -9.34
CA LYS A 359 -3.05 -13.43 -9.87
C LYS A 359 -3.68 -14.61 -9.12
N LEU A 360 -3.87 -15.73 -9.82
CA LEU A 360 -4.39 -16.99 -9.27
C LEU A 360 -3.53 -17.44 -8.07
N ILE A 361 -4.17 -17.79 -6.96
CA ILE A 361 -3.50 -18.47 -5.83
C ILE A 361 -3.87 -19.94 -5.91
N GLU A 362 -2.89 -20.78 -6.23
CA GLU A 362 -3.09 -22.23 -6.36
C GLU A 362 -3.23 -22.92 -4.99
N ASP A 363 -2.53 -22.41 -3.96
CA ASP A 363 -2.52 -22.99 -2.61
C ASP A 363 -2.56 -21.92 -1.51
N TRP A 364 -3.51 -22.03 -0.58
CA TRP A 364 -3.61 -21.17 0.60
C TRP A 364 -4.11 -21.92 1.84
N THR A 365 -3.87 -21.37 3.04
CA THR A 365 -4.33 -21.95 4.30
C THR A 365 -4.73 -20.84 5.27
N ILE A 366 -5.90 -20.97 5.89
CA ILE A 366 -6.34 -20.14 7.02
C ILE A 366 -6.41 -21.00 8.27
N ASN A 367 -5.92 -20.46 9.39
CA ASN A 367 -5.89 -21.12 10.69
C ASN A 367 -6.82 -20.38 11.65
N PHE A 368 -7.76 -21.10 12.26
CA PHE A 368 -8.65 -20.55 13.29
C PHE A 368 -8.31 -21.12 14.68
N ASN A 369 -8.36 -20.26 15.70
CA ASN A 369 -8.38 -20.67 17.11
C ASN A 369 -9.81 -20.52 17.64
N ILE A 370 -10.36 -21.60 18.20
CA ILE A 370 -11.70 -21.58 18.80
C ILE A 370 -11.55 -21.45 20.31
N TYR A 371 -12.12 -20.39 20.90
CA TYR A 371 -12.12 -20.17 22.34
C TYR A 371 -13.46 -20.63 22.93
N ARG A 372 -13.43 -21.30 24.09
CA ARG A 372 -14.60 -21.58 24.92
C ARG A 372 -14.55 -20.70 26.16
N ASN A 373 -15.60 -19.93 26.44
CA ASN A 373 -15.75 -19.10 27.64
C ASN A 373 -14.66 -18.04 27.90
N HIS A 374 -14.08 -17.46 26.85
CA HIS A 374 -13.23 -16.25 26.94
C HIS A 374 -11.99 -16.31 27.89
N GLN A 375 -11.48 -17.48 28.29
CA GLN A 375 -10.27 -17.56 29.12
C GLN A 375 -9.06 -18.18 28.39
N LEU A 376 -7.93 -17.46 28.43
CA LEU A 376 -6.58 -17.96 28.22
C LEU A 376 -6.01 -18.30 29.61
N SER A 377 -5.82 -19.58 29.93
CA SER A 377 -4.98 -19.94 31.08
C SER A 377 -3.53 -20.06 30.60
N ASP A 378 -2.62 -19.32 31.24
CA ASP A 378 -1.19 -19.17 30.91
C ASP A 378 -0.32 -20.44 30.95
N SER A 379 -0.90 -21.64 30.87
CA SER A 379 -0.16 -22.90 30.99
C SER A 379 -0.60 -24.03 30.05
N ALA A 380 -1.40 -23.74 29.01
CA ALA A 380 -1.66 -24.75 28.00
C ALA A 380 -1.97 -24.16 26.62
N THR A 381 -1.07 -24.43 25.68
CA THR A 381 -1.25 -24.16 24.26
C THR A 381 -2.35 -25.09 23.70
N TYR A 382 -3.61 -24.71 23.90
CA TYR A 382 -4.76 -25.42 23.33
C TYR A 382 -5.12 -24.82 21.97
N SER A 383 -4.63 -25.44 20.89
CA SER A 383 -5.30 -25.58 19.58
C SER A 383 -4.29 -26.10 18.56
N GLN A 384 -4.60 -27.23 17.92
CA GLN A 384 -4.05 -27.48 16.59
C GLN A 384 -4.91 -26.65 15.63
N PRO A 385 -4.34 -25.78 14.80
CA PRO A 385 -5.12 -24.97 13.88
C PRO A 385 -5.90 -25.87 12.93
N ILE A 386 -7.18 -25.56 12.71
CA ILE A 386 -7.96 -26.20 11.65
C ILE A 386 -7.37 -25.73 10.32
N LYS A 387 -6.74 -26.65 9.58
CA LYS A 387 -6.32 -26.39 8.19
C LYS A 387 -7.54 -26.47 7.28
N ILE A 388 -7.81 -25.38 6.58
CA ILE A 388 -8.71 -25.40 5.42
C ILE A 388 -7.83 -25.46 4.17
N ASN A 389 -7.90 -26.58 3.44
CA ASN A 389 -7.46 -26.62 2.05
C ASN A 389 -8.65 -26.16 1.21
N ALA A 390 -8.60 -24.93 0.73
CA ALA A 390 -9.54 -24.47 -0.27
C ALA A 390 -8.85 -24.54 -1.63
N GLY A 391 -9.59 -24.95 -2.65
CA GLY A 391 -9.08 -24.99 -4.02
C GLY A 391 -8.61 -23.62 -4.52
N PRO A 392 -8.14 -23.54 -5.77
CA PRO A 392 -7.54 -22.33 -6.33
C PRO A 392 -8.49 -21.13 -6.20
N ILE A 393 -7.96 -19.98 -5.77
CA ILE A 393 -8.72 -18.73 -5.74
C ILE A 393 -8.62 -18.06 -7.11
N PRO A 394 -9.71 -17.95 -7.89
CA PRO A 394 -9.70 -17.29 -9.18
C PRO A 394 -9.53 -15.76 -9.04
N VAL A 395 -9.04 -15.12 -10.09
CA VAL A 395 -8.79 -13.66 -10.17
C VAL A 395 -10.11 -12.88 -10.21
N VAL A 396 -10.80 -12.79 -9.07
CA VAL A 396 -12.07 -12.08 -8.88
C VAL A 396 -12.20 -11.61 -7.42
N SER A 397 -12.81 -10.44 -7.21
CA SER A 397 -13.20 -9.96 -5.88
C SER A 397 -14.45 -10.73 -5.41
N GLU A 398 -14.27 -11.68 -4.48
CA GLU A 398 -15.37 -12.51 -3.96
C GLU A 398 -15.49 -12.38 -2.43
N ILE A 399 -16.72 -12.51 -1.93
CA ILE A 399 -16.98 -12.93 -0.55
C ILE A 399 -17.47 -14.37 -0.58
N ILE A 400 -16.82 -15.24 0.19
CA ILE A 400 -17.34 -16.60 0.44
C ILE A 400 -17.82 -16.71 1.88
N ARG A 401 -19.07 -17.16 2.00
CA ARG A 401 -19.68 -17.55 3.28
C ARG A 401 -19.44 -19.03 3.53
N TYR A 402 -18.88 -19.34 4.70
CA TYR A 402 -18.74 -20.70 5.19
C TYR A 402 -19.62 -20.92 6.42
N GLN A 403 -20.28 -22.09 6.46
CA GLN A 403 -21.07 -22.52 7.61
C GLN A 403 -20.47 -23.78 8.23
N PHE A 404 -20.47 -23.86 9.56
CA PHE A 404 -20.11 -25.09 10.28
C PHE A 404 -21.25 -26.12 10.14
N LYS A 405 -20.99 -27.24 9.47
CA LYS A 405 -22.01 -28.23 9.12
C LYS A 405 -22.19 -29.31 10.18
N ASP A 406 -21.11 -29.97 10.62
CA ASP A 406 -21.19 -31.15 11.48
C ASP A 406 -20.06 -31.24 12.52
N LEU A 407 -20.38 -31.77 13.72
CA LEU A 407 -19.41 -32.17 14.74
C LEU A 407 -18.81 -33.53 14.36
N VAL A 408 -17.58 -33.51 13.85
CA VAL A 408 -16.91 -34.68 13.27
C VAL A 408 -16.43 -35.66 14.36
N SER A 409 -16.05 -35.17 15.54
CA SER A 409 -15.69 -36.02 16.69
C SER A 409 -15.56 -35.20 17.98
N VAL A 410 -15.88 -35.83 19.12
CA VAL A 410 -15.50 -35.35 20.45
C VAL A 410 -14.57 -36.37 21.10
N GLN A 411 -13.29 -36.03 21.22
CA GLN A 411 -12.33 -36.76 22.05
C GLN A 411 -11.53 -35.75 22.87
N ASN A 412 -11.36 -36.03 24.16
CA ASN A 412 -10.60 -35.18 25.09
C ASN A 412 -10.99 -33.69 25.05
N GLN A 413 -12.30 -33.40 25.04
CA GLN A 413 -12.85 -32.03 25.02
C GLN A 413 -12.50 -31.19 23.78
N ILE A 414 -11.99 -31.83 22.71
CA ILE A 414 -11.75 -31.19 21.42
C ILE A 414 -12.96 -31.44 20.52
N CYS A 415 -13.64 -30.36 20.11
CA CYS A 415 -14.70 -30.41 19.11
C CYS A 415 -14.09 -30.12 17.73
N ARG A 416 -14.26 -31.03 16.77
CA ARG A 416 -13.91 -30.80 15.36
C ARG A 416 -15.17 -30.50 14.56
N TYR A 417 -15.16 -29.44 13.76
CA TYR A 417 -16.26 -29.07 12.88
C TYR A 417 -15.83 -29.13 11.41
N GLN A 418 -16.74 -29.53 10.53
CA GLN A 418 -16.59 -29.41 9.08
C GLN A 418 -17.19 -28.07 8.61
N LEU A 419 -16.46 -27.33 7.77
CA LEU A 419 -16.96 -26.11 7.12
C LEU A 419 -17.36 -26.44 5.67
N GLU A 420 -18.49 -25.92 5.23
CA GLU A 420 -18.95 -25.97 3.84
C GLU A 420 -19.13 -24.56 3.30
N ALA A 421 -18.70 -24.31 2.05
CA ALA A 421 -18.98 -23.05 1.38
C ALA A 421 -20.46 -23.04 0.97
N VAL A 422 -21.23 -22.10 1.53
CA VAL A 422 -22.69 -22.07 1.37
C VAL A 422 -23.14 -21.09 0.29
N SER A 423 -22.35 -20.04 0.03
CA SER A 423 -22.61 -19.10 -1.06
C SER A 423 -21.35 -18.37 -1.53
N ARG A 424 -21.30 -18.09 -2.84
CA ARG A 424 -20.30 -17.21 -3.48
C ARG A 424 -21.05 -16.08 -4.18
N HIS A 425 -20.77 -14.83 -3.81
CA HIS A 425 -21.39 -13.68 -4.46
C HIS A 425 -20.36 -12.57 -4.75
N PRO A 426 -20.49 -11.87 -5.89
CA PRO A 426 -19.77 -10.61 -6.14
C PRO A 426 -20.21 -9.56 -5.13
N ILE A 427 -19.26 -8.75 -4.67
CA ILE A 427 -19.49 -7.76 -3.60
C ILE A 427 -20.45 -6.67 -4.08
N SER A 428 -21.55 -6.44 -3.37
CA SER A 428 -22.36 -5.23 -3.55
C SER A 428 -21.75 -4.04 -2.76
N GLN A 429 -21.94 -2.81 -3.25
CA GLN A 429 -21.38 -1.59 -2.62
C GLN A 429 -21.83 -1.41 -1.16
N SER A 430 -23.02 -1.90 -0.80
CA SER A 430 -23.60 -1.78 0.55
C SER A 430 -23.00 -2.72 1.59
N GLU A 431 -22.40 -3.84 1.18
CA GLU A 431 -21.85 -4.84 2.12
C GLU A 431 -20.43 -4.49 2.58
N ARG A 432 -19.74 -3.57 1.88
CA ARG A 432 -18.40 -3.08 2.23
C ARG A 432 -18.35 -2.29 3.54
N SER A 433 -19.47 -1.76 4.02
CA SER A 433 -19.52 -0.80 5.13
C SER A 433 -19.85 -1.40 6.51
N ILE A 434 -20.23 -2.69 6.58
CA ILE A 434 -20.81 -3.28 7.80
C ILE A 434 -19.78 -4.03 8.67
N ILE A 435 -18.56 -4.28 8.19
CA ILE A 435 -17.70 -5.30 8.78
C ILE A 435 -16.31 -4.70 9.15
N LEU A 436 -16.15 -4.27 10.41
CA LEU A 436 -14.87 -3.78 10.97
C LEU A 436 -14.74 -4.17 12.45
N HIS A 437 -14.01 -5.23 12.80
CA HIS A 437 -13.37 -5.43 14.12
C HIS A 437 -12.14 -6.37 14.03
N THR A 438 -11.06 -5.98 14.72
CA THR A 438 -9.66 -6.43 14.63
C THR A 438 -9.35 -7.85 15.13
N ILE A 439 -8.54 -8.64 14.40
CA ILE A 439 -7.86 -9.86 14.91
C ILE A 439 -6.42 -9.95 14.35
N TYR A 440 -5.44 -10.31 15.19
CA TYR A 440 -4.03 -10.54 14.85
C TYR A 440 -3.74 -11.99 14.43
N LEU A 441 -2.85 -12.21 13.46
CA LEU A 441 -2.43 -13.55 13.00
C LEU A 441 -0.96 -13.85 13.34
N ARG A 442 -0.68 -15.10 13.75
CA ARG A 442 0.66 -15.70 13.87
C ARG A 442 0.67 -17.04 13.14
N GLN A 443 1.64 -17.28 12.25
CA GLN A 443 1.77 -18.53 11.50
C GLN A 443 2.66 -19.51 12.27
N THR A 444 2.18 -20.73 12.53
CA THR A 444 3.02 -21.84 13.01
C THR A 444 3.57 -22.65 11.81
N PRO A 445 4.86 -23.02 11.81
CA PRO A 445 5.46 -23.79 10.73
C PRO A 445 4.89 -25.21 10.65
N VAL A 446 4.78 -25.74 9.43
CA VAL A 446 4.37 -27.12 9.15
C VAL A 446 5.41 -28.10 9.70
N PRO A 447 5.05 -29.10 10.52
CA PRO A 447 6.01 -30.13 10.91
C PRO A 447 6.36 -31.00 9.69
N VAL A 448 7.66 -31.10 9.41
CA VAL A 448 8.24 -32.02 8.43
C VAL A 448 7.90 -33.45 8.86
N LYS A 449 7.24 -34.23 8.01
CA LYS A 449 7.05 -35.68 8.24
C LYS A 449 8.45 -36.32 8.39
N PRO A 450 8.74 -37.07 9.45
CA PRO A 450 9.98 -37.84 9.51
C PRO A 450 9.98 -38.87 8.38
N LYS A 451 11.07 -38.91 7.60
CA LYS A 451 11.33 -40.00 6.64
C LYS A 451 11.23 -41.35 7.36
N PRO A 452 10.68 -42.40 6.73
CA PRO A 452 10.69 -43.74 7.31
C PRO A 452 12.13 -44.17 7.57
N ARG A 453 12.44 -44.53 8.83
CA ARG A 453 13.71 -45.13 9.19
C ARG A 453 13.85 -46.45 8.42
N LEU A 454 14.92 -46.56 7.63
CA LEU A 454 15.45 -47.85 7.20
C LEU A 454 15.70 -48.68 8.47
N ALA A 455 14.89 -49.73 8.67
CA ALA A 455 15.09 -50.70 9.73
C ALA A 455 16.33 -51.53 9.38
N THR A 456 17.47 -51.18 9.98
CA THR A 456 18.64 -52.05 10.01
C THR A 456 18.32 -53.23 10.93
N LEU A 457 18.09 -54.40 10.33
CA LEU A 457 18.03 -55.70 10.99
C LEU A 457 19.35 -55.99 11.71
N TRP A 458 19.41 -55.87 13.03
CA TRP A 458 20.44 -56.52 13.86
C TRP A 458 19.84 -56.89 15.22
N SER A 459 19.23 -58.07 15.30
CA SER A 459 19.08 -58.82 16.56
C SER A 459 18.68 -60.27 16.30
N HIS A 460 19.67 -61.13 16.04
CA HIS A 460 19.61 -62.56 16.34
C HIS A 460 21.04 -63.06 16.51
N VAL A 461 21.48 -63.29 17.75
CA VAL A 461 22.27 -64.47 18.20
C VAL A 461 22.48 -64.36 19.73
N LYS A 462 21.74 -65.17 20.48
CA LYS A 462 22.03 -65.77 21.81
C LYS A 462 20.83 -66.67 22.09
N ARG A 463 20.88 -67.98 22.31
CA ARG A 463 21.93 -69.00 22.50
C ARG A 463 21.29 -70.37 22.18
N LEU A 464 22.06 -71.31 21.67
CA LEU A 464 21.92 -72.77 21.92
C LEU A 464 23.37 -73.32 21.88
N ALA A 465 23.94 -73.65 23.04
CA ALA A 465 24.05 -75.02 23.55
C ALA A 465 25.19 -75.82 22.88
N HIS A 466 26.42 -75.66 23.38
CA HIS A 466 27.27 -76.71 23.96
C HIS A 466 28.66 -76.14 24.31
#